data_AF-A0A6M5UKJ1-F1
#
_entry.id   AF-A0A6M5UKJ1-F1
#
_cell.length_a   1.000
_cell.length_b   1.000
_cell.length_c   1.000
_cell.angle_alpha   90.00
_cell.angle_beta   90.00
_cell.angle_gamma   90.00
#
_symmetry.space_group_name_H-M   'P 1'
#
loop_
_entity.id
_entity.type
_entity.pdbx_description
1 polymer ?
#
loop_
_entity_poly.entity_id
_entity_poly.type
_entity_poly.pdbx_seq_one_letter_code
_entity_poly.pdbx_strand_id
1 'polypeptide(L)'
;MTLLAVLSACGSSSEQAASTTPSEAATTQAAPQTTPSPTPITPAKAGAGDPLTFLYSCGDLLTTDVVEAQAKGGCREAEAWGGTISAEQQAILDFLGPAGLLEDEERLVSLYSHCAYEDFENGYYGPKMDHAASNWEAAKALTMACTEHPMIAELTAEVDRVAELPHIKNEREDKVRKENGQLIEAGSYLVGTEIPAGVWQTVSDKVSDCYWEISDAQGNTIDNNFISVSPQLEVTVPESAAGFTTSGCGKWRWLR
;
A
#
# COMPACT_ATOMS: atom_id res chain seq x y z
N MET A 1 -33.66 -44.65 -11.92
CA MET A 1 -32.62 -45.26 -11.09
C MET A 1 -32.43 -44.36 -9.87
N THR A 2 -33.48 -44.21 -9.06
CA THR A 2 -33.80 -45.03 -7.86
C THR A 2 -32.71 -44.83 -6.79
N LEU A 3 -32.80 -43.75 -6.00
CA LEU A 3 -33.42 -43.68 -4.66
C LEU A 3 -32.58 -44.40 -3.60
N LEU A 4 -32.09 -43.67 -2.59
CA LEU A 4 -32.36 -43.99 -1.18
C LEU A 4 -31.95 -42.80 -0.28
N ALA A 5 -32.96 -42.16 0.30
CA ALA A 5 -32.86 -41.35 1.51
C ALA A 5 -33.22 -42.25 2.70
N VAL A 6 -32.53 -42.12 3.83
CA VAL A 6 -32.97 -42.67 5.11
C VAL A 6 -32.78 -41.61 6.18
N LEU A 7 -33.89 -41.29 6.84
CA LEU A 7 -34.06 -40.41 7.97
C LEU A 7 -34.19 -41.23 9.27
N SER A 8 -33.77 -40.61 10.37
CA SER A 8 -34.23 -40.77 11.76
C SER A 8 -33.76 -41.97 12.59
N ALA A 9 -33.13 -41.66 13.74
CA ALA A 9 -33.53 -42.18 15.04
C ALA A 9 -32.92 -41.36 16.19
N CYS A 10 -33.78 -40.77 17.03
CA CYS A 10 -33.45 -40.31 18.38
C CYS A 10 -33.21 -41.52 19.28
N GLY A 11 -32.16 -41.46 20.10
CA GLY A 11 -31.89 -42.45 21.15
C GLY A 11 -31.53 -41.75 22.46
N SER A 12 -32.53 -41.57 23.31
CA SER A 12 -32.36 -41.20 24.72
C SER A 12 -32.04 -42.45 25.52
N SER A 13 -30.97 -42.45 26.31
CA SER A 13 -30.71 -43.45 27.35
C SER A 13 -30.38 -42.72 28.64
N SER A 14 -31.35 -42.72 29.54
CA SER A 14 -31.26 -42.28 30.93
C SER A 14 -30.59 -43.37 31.76
N GLU A 15 -29.44 -43.08 32.35
CA GLU A 15 -28.81 -43.95 33.34
C GLU A 15 -29.03 -43.41 34.74
N GLN A 16 -29.66 -44.24 35.56
CA GLN A 16 -30.13 -43.95 36.90
C GLN A 16 -29.08 -44.48 37.87
N ALA A 17 -28.34 -43.59 38.53
CA ALA A 17 -27.48 -43.93 39.66
C ALA A 17 -27.98 -43.20 40.90
N ALA A 18 -28.34 -43.99 41.91
CA ALA A 18 -28.81 -43.56 43.21
C ALA A 18 -27.76 -42.70 43.91
N SER A 19 -28.20 -41.60 44.51
CA SER A 19 -27.37 -40.81 45.42
C SER A 19 -28.15 -40.48 46.68
N THR A 20 -27.59 -40.95 47.80
CA THR A 20 -28.01 -40.74 49.17
C THR A 20 -27.98 -39.25 49.54
N THR A 21 -29.03 -38.77 50.19
CA THR A 21 -29.16 -37.41 50.71
C THR A 21 -28.37 -37.24 52.02
N PRO A 22 -27.45 -36.26 52.13
CA PRO A 22 -27.16 -35.59 53.39
C PRO A 22 -27.84 -34.21 53.39
N SER A 23 -28.48 -33.90 54.51
CA SER A 23 -29.02 -32.59 54.83
C SER A 23 -27.88 -31.57 54.97
N GLU A 24 -27.69 -30.72 53.98
CA GLU A 24 -26.72 -29.62 54.00
C GLU A 24 -27.40 -28.31 54.42
N ALA A 25 -26.82 -27.65 55.42
CA ALA A 25 -27.29 -26.41 55.99
C ALA A 25 -27.26 -25.27 54.95
N ALA A 26 -28.29 -24.44 54.97
CA ALA A 26 -28.40 -23.25 54.14
C ALA A 26 -27.20 -22.32 54.37
N THR A 27 -26.29 -22.29 53.41
CA THR A 27 -25.22 -21.29 53.33
C THR A 27 -25.64 -20.28 52.27
N THR A 28 -25.86 -19.04 52.69
CA THR A 28 -26.25 -17.92 51.82
C THR A 28 -25.17 -17.71 50.76
N GLN A 29 -25.41 -18.19 49.54
CA GLN A 29 -24.52 -17.97 48.40
C GLN A 29 -24.68 -16.50 47.98
N ALA A 30 -23.65 -15.69 48.24
CA ALA A 30 -23.59 -14.31 47.78
C ALA A 30 -23.66 -14.30 46.24
N ALA A 31 -24.49 -13.42 45.69
CA ALA A 31 -24.58 -13.20 44.26
C ALA A 31 -23.18 -12.91 43.68
N PRO A 32 -22.83 -13.43 42.48
CA PRO A 32 -21.58 -13.08 41.82
C PRO A 32 -21.55 -11.55 41.66
N GLN A 33 -20.65 -10.90 42.39
CA GLN A 33 -20.36 -9.50 42.19
C GLN A 33 -19.76 -9.39 40.78
N THR A 34 -20.51 -8.78 39.86
CA THR A 34 -19.97 -8.29 38.61
C THR A 34 -18.92 -7.24 38.95
N THR A 35 -17.64 -7.64 38.91
CA THR A 35 -16.54 -6.67 38.95
C THR A 35 -16.75 -5.74 37.76
N PRO A 36 -16.87 -4.41 37.95
CA PRO A 36 -16.94 -3.50 36.82
C PRO A 36 -15.67 -3.70 36.00
N SER A 37 -15.83 -3.99 34.71
CA SER A 37 -14.70 -4.02 33.78
C SER A 37 -13.97 -2.69 33.90
N PRO A 38 -12.65 -2.65 34.16
CA PRO A 38 -11.93 -1.39 34.25
C PRO A 38 -12.13 -0.63 32.95
N THR A 39 -12.60 0.61 33.02
CA THR A 39 -12.65 1.49 31.86
C THR A 39 -11.23 1.63 31.32
N PRO A 40 -10.98 1.45 30.02
CA PRO A 40 -9.67 1.64 29.44
C PRO A 40 -9.15 3.03 29.80
N ILE A 41 -7.94 3.11 30.38
CA ILE A 41 -7.29 4.40 30.65
C ILE A 41 -6.75 4.89 29.31
N THR A 42 -7.35 5.94 28.76
CA THR A 42 -6.85 6.56 27.53
C THR A 42 -5.50 7.24 27.79
N PRO A 43 -4.45 6.94 27.01
CA PRO A 43 -3.17 7.64 27.10
C PRO A 43 -3.32 9.15 26.84
N ALA A 44 -2.44 9.96 27.45
CA ALA A 44 -2.39 11.39 27.17
C ALA A 44 -2.02 11.65 25.70
N LYS A 45 -2.63 12.67 25.09
CA LYS A 45 -2.24 13.13 23.74
C LYS A 45 -0.86 13.77 23.77
N ALA A 46 -0.08 13.54 22.72
CA ALA A 46 1.19 14.21 22.53
C ALA A 46 0.99 15.73 22.34
N GLY A 47 1.90 16.53 22.87
CA GLY A 47 1.87 17.98 22.78
C GLY A 47 2.29 18.47 21.39
N ALA A 48 1.96 19.71 21.06
CA ALA A 48 2.27 20.29 19.74
C ALA A 48 3.79 20.43 19.43
N GLY A 49 4.67 20.22 20.43
CA GLY A 49 6.12 20.19 20.24
C GLY A 49 6.71 18.78 20.15
N ASP A 50 5.87 17.74 20.32
CA ASP A 50 6.28 16.35 20.30
C ASP A 50 6.10 15.76 18.88
N PRO A 51 6.82 14.67 18.54
CA PRO A 51 6.56 13.90 17.33
C PRO A 51 5.10 13.42 17.27
N LEU A 52 4.55 13.32 16.06
CA LEU A 52 3.24 12.75 15.82
C LEU A 52 3.22 11.32 16.36
N THR A 53 2.28 11.08 17.27
CA THR A 53 2.07 9.76 17.88
C THR A 53 0.79 9.13 17.39
N PHE A 54 0.66 7.82 17.58
CA PHE A 54 -0.50 7.07 17.14
C PHE A 54 -1.11 6.33 18.33
N LEU A 55 -2.43 6.40 18.46
CA LEU A 55 -3.18 5.63 19.45
C LEU A 55 -3.67 4.35 18.78
N TYR A 56 -3.23 3.22 19.31
CA TYR A 56 -3.65 1.89 18.88
C TYR A 56 -4.84 1.43 19.71
N SER A 57 -5.86 0.92 19.03
CA SER A 57 -7.04 0.31 19.65
C SER A 57 -7.03 -1.20 19.45
N CYS A 58 -6.84 -1.94 20.55
CA CYS A 58 -6.63 -3.39 20.57
C CYS A 58 -7.66 -4.05 21.51
N GLY A 59 -8.94 -3.86 21.20
CA GLY A 59 -10.05 -4.33 22.04
C GLY A 59 -10.26 -3.45 23.28
N ASP A 60 -9.92 -3.99 24.45
CA ASP A 60 -9.99 -3.28 25.74
C ASP A 60 -8.71 -2.48 26.06
N LEU A 61 -7.67 -2.63 25.25
CA LEU A 61 -6.42 -1.88 25.37
C LEU A 61 -6.42 -0.66 24.44
N LEU A 62 -6.12 0.50 25.01
CA LEU A 62 -5.74 1.72 24.29
C LEU A 62 -4.29 2.05 24.68
N THR A 63 -3.39 2.10 23.70
CA THR A 63 -1.97 2.37 23.96
C THR A 63 -1.33 3.16 22.84
N THR A 64 -0.31 3.95 23.15
CA THR A 64 0.58 4.58 22.17
C THR A 64 1.88 3.79 21.99
N ASP A 65 2.07 2.74 22.79
CA ASP A 65 3.22 1.83 22.71
C ASP A 65 2.93 0.74 21.68
N VAL A 66 3.66 0.78 20.57
CA VAL A 66 3.47 -0.18 19.48
C VAL A 66 3.88 -1.60 19.86
N VAL A 67 4.84 -1.78 20.77
CA VAL A 67 5.27 -3.10 21.25
C VAL A 67 4.18 -3.71 22.14
N GLU A 68 3.55 -2.89 22.98
CA GLU A 68 2.38 -3.32 23.77
C GLU A 68 1.20 -3.67 22.86
N ALA A 69 0.95 -2.86 21.83
CA ALA A 69 -0.09 -3.12 20.83
C ALA A 69 0.14 -4.46 20.09
N GLN A 70 1.36 -4.69 19.57
CA GLN A 70 1.75 -5.95 18.94
C GLN A 70 1.54 -7.15 19.87
N ALA A 71 1.98 -7.04 21.13
CA ALA A 71 1.86 -8.12 22.11
C ALA A 71 0.41 -8.46 22.46
N LYS A 72 -0.49 -7.47 22.41
CA LYS A 72 -1.93 -7.67 22.61
C LYS A 72 -2.58 -8.38 21.42
N GLY A 73 -2.13 -8.07 20.21
CA GLY A 73 -2.73 -8.56 18.96
C GLY A 73 -4.11 -7.98 18.69
N GLY A 74 -4.63 -8.21 17.49
CA GLY A 74 -5.99 -7.79 17.10
C GLY A 74 -6.22 -6.27 17.02
N CYS A 75 -5.16 -5.46 17.05
CA CYS A 75 -5.21 -4.03 16.77
C CYS A 75 -5.55 -3.84 15.30
N ARG A 76 -6.64 -3.13 14.98
CA ARG A 76 -7.09 -3.00 13.58
C ARG A 76 -6.65 -1.69 12.95
N GLU A 77 -6.72 -0.61 13.72
CA GLU A 77 -6.50 0.75 13.24
C GLU A 77 -5.84 1.57 14.35
N ALA A 78 -4.89 2.41 13.95
CA ALA A 78 -4.40 3.49 14.77
C ALA A 78 -5.11 4.79 14.39
N GLU A 79 -5.03 5.80 15.25
CA GLU A 79 -5.40 7.17 14.93
C GLU A 79 -4.30 8.14 15.34
N ALA A 80 -4.21 9.28 14.67
CA ALA A 80 -3.28 10.33 15.08
C ALA A 80 -3.62 10.85 16.48
N TRP A 81 -2.63 10.86 17.36
CA TRP A 81 -2.81 11.12 18.79
C TRP A 81 -2.04 12.34 19.30
N GLY A 82 -2.06 13.40 18.50
CA GLY A 82 -1.34 14.64 18.77
C GLY A 82 0.13 14.57 18.37
N GLY A 83 0.84 15.68 18.58
CA GLY A 83 2.19 15.88 18.04
C GLY A 83 2.19 16.50 16.64
N THR A 84 3.36 16.51 16.02
CA THR A 84 3.62 17.04 14.67
C THR A 84 4.53 16.09 13.89
N ILE A 85 4.39 16.09 12.56
CA ILE A 85 5.20 15.22 11.68
C ILE A 85 6.69 15.45 11.98
N SER A 86 7.35 14.39 12.43
CA SER A 86 8.79 14.37 12.70
C SER A 86 9.60 14.34 11.40
N ALA A 87 10.92 14.58 11.50
CA ALA A 87 11.81 14.49 10.35
C ALA A 87 11.84 13.07 9.76
N GLU A 88 11.77 12.04 10.62
CA GLU A 88 11.72 10.63 10.23
C GLU A 88 10.42 10.31 9.49
N GLN A 89 9.28 10.80 9.99
CA GLN A 89 7.99 10.65 9.32
C GLN A 89 7.95 11.41 8.00
N GLN A 90 8.55 12.60 7.94
CA GLN A 90 8.67 13.35 6.69
C GLN A 90 9.51 12.58 5.65
N ALA A 91 10.61 11.95 6.05
CA ALA A 91 11.42 11.15 5.13
C ALA A 91 10.64 9.96 4.53
N ILE A 92 9.71 9.38 5.29
CA ILE A 92 8.80 8.33 4.78
C ILE A 92 7.83 8.92 3.75
N LEU A 93 7.24 10.08 4.04
CA LEU A 93 6.31 10.76 3.13
C LEU A 93 7.00 11.19 1.82
N ASP A 94 8.23 11.70 1.93
CA ASP A 94 9.07 12.08 0.80
C ASP A 94 9.39 10.86 -0.07
N PHE A 95 9.71 9.72 0.55
CA PHE A 95 9.95 8.46 -0.16
C PHE A 95 8.71 7.95 -0.91
N LEU A 96 7.55 7.98 -0.26
CA LEU A 96 6.28 7.60 -0.89
C LEU A 96 5.82 8.59 -1.96
N GLY A 97 6.38 9.79 -1.99
CA GLY A 97 5.98 10.87 -2.89
C GLY A 97 4.57 11.40 -2.58
N PRO A 98 3.99 12.22 -3.46
CA PRO A 98 2.65 12.77 -3.27
C PRO A 98 1.57 11.68 -3.45
N ALA A 99 0.56 11.66 -2.57
CA ALA A 99 -0.53 10.68 -2.62
C ALA A 99 -1.90 11.35 -2.83
N GLY A 100 -2.16 11.84 -4.05
CA GLY A 100 -3.49 12.25 -4.51
C GLY A 100 -4.28 13.10 -3.52
N LEU A 101 -5.32 12.50 -2.91
CA LEU A 101 -6.29 13.16 -2.02
C LEU A 101 -6.05 12.90 -0.51
N LEU A 102 -5.06 12.09 -0.14
CA LEU A 102 -4.81 11.76 1.26
C LEU A 102 -3.87 12.78 1.88
N GLU A 103 -4.27 13.30 3.04
CA GLU A 103 -3.40 14.16 3.85
C GLU A 103 -2.25 13.35 4.46
N ASP A 104 -1.12 14.01 4.71
CA ASP A 104 0.09 13.34 5.20
C ASP A 104 -0.11 12.61 6.53
N GLU A 105 -0.93 13.16 7.42
CA GLU A 105 -1.28 12.51 8.69
C GLU A 105 -2.04 11.19 8.46
N GLU A 106 -3.02 11.17 7.55
CA GLU A 106 -3.82 9.98 7.25
C GLU A 106 -2.97 8.88 6.60
N ARG A 107 -2.02 9.27 5.75
CA ARG A 107 -1.04 8.35 5.16
C ARG A 107 -0.16 7.71 6.22
N LEU A 108 0.33 8.50 7.18
CA LEU A 108 1.11 7.99 8.30
C LEU A 108 0.26 7.10 9.20
N VAL A 109 -0.99 7.48 9.52
CA VAL A 109 -1.90 6.64 10.31
C VAL A 109 -2.08 5.26 9.66
N SER A 110 -2.33 5.22 8.35
CA SER A 110 -2.45 3.97 7.60
C SER A 110 -1.19 3.12 7.70
N LEU A 111 -0.01 3.74 7.55
CA LEU A 111 1.27 3.04 7.64
C LEU A 111 1.56 2.52 9.05
N TYR A 112 1.46 3.36 10.07
CA TYR A 112 1.76 2.99 11.46
C TYR A 112 0.74 2.01 12.05
N SER A 113 -0.50 1.98 11.55
CA SER A 113 -1.47 0.93 11.92
C SER A 113 -0.94 -0.48 11.66
N HIS A 114 -0.14 -0.67 10.60
CA HIS A 114 0.46 -1.97 10.29
C HIS A 114 1.63 -2.33 11.22
N CYS A 115 2.24 -1.35 11.88
CA CYS A 115 3.28 -1.65 12.87
C CYS A 115 2.72 -2.39 14.09
N ALA A 116 1.41 -2.35 14.34
CA ALA A 116 0.78 -3.07 15.45
C ALA A 116 0.32 -4.50 15.08
N TYR A 117 0.47 -4.92 13.82
CA TYR A 117 0.07 -6.27 13.39
C TYR A 117 1.07 -7.32 13.88
N GLU A 118 0.61 -8.57 14.00
CA GLU A 118 1.47 -9.69 14.42
C GLU A 118 2.42 -10.12 13.30
N ASP A 119 1.99 -9.95 12.04
CA ASP A 119 2.74 -10.27 10.84
C ASP A 119 2.44 -9.30 9.68
N PHE A 120 3.22 -9.42 8.61
CA PHE A 120 3.01 -8.73 7.33
C PHE A 120 2.50 -9.67 6.22
N GLU A 121 2.07 -10.89 6.56
CA GLU A 121 1.88 -11.98 5.59
C GLU A 121 0.65 -11.78 4.68
N ASN A 122 -0.27 -10.89 5.07
CA ASN A 122 -1.48 -10.62 4.31
C ASN A 122 -1.39 -9.30 3.53
N GLY A 123 -1.79 -9.33 2.24
CA GLY A 123 -1.99 -8.13 1.42
C GLY A 123 -0.76 -7.72 0.60
N TYR A 124 -0.54 -6.41 0.50
CA TYR A 124 0.49 -5.80 -0.36
C TYR A 124 1.92 -5.92 0.18
N TYR A 125 2.05 -6.16 1.49
CA TYR A 125 3.32 -6.10 2.23
C TYR A 125 4.01 -7.47 2.37
N GLY A 126 3.31 -8.55 2.03
CA GLY A 126 3.82 -9.92 2.05
C GLY A 126 3.98 -10.49 0.63
N PRO A 127 3.33 -11.62 0.28
CA PRO A 127 3.57 -12.37 -0.96
C PRO A 127 3.23 -11.63 -2.26
N LYS A 128 2.63 -10.43 -2.17
CA LYS A 128 2.29 -9.60 -3.34
C LYS A 128 3.25 -8.42 -3.57
N MET A 129 4.29 -8.28 -2.76
CA MET A 129 5.21 -7.15 -2.85
C MET A 129 5.89 -7.07 -4.23
N ASP A 130 6.16 -8.21 -4.86
CA ASP A 130 6.81 -8.28 -6.17
C ASP A 130 5.85 -8.09 -7.35
N HIS A 131 4.56 -7.78 -7.14
CA HIS A 131 3.65 -7.60 -8.27
C HIS A 131 3.80 -6.23 -8.96
N ALA A 132 4.22 -5.19 -8.24
CA ALA A 132 4.33 -3.83 -8.75
C ALA A 132 5.30 -3.00 -7.89
N ALA A 133 5.95 -2.00 -8.49
CA ALA A 133 6.85 -1.10 -7.76
C ALA A 133 6.15 -0.39 -6.61
N SER A 134 4.86 -0.05 -6.75
CA SER A 134 4.07 0.57 -5.67
C SER A 134 3.89 -0.33 -4.45
N ASN A 135 3.81 -1.66 -4.63
CA ASN A 135 3.70 -2.59 -3.52
C ASN A 135 5.04 -2.69 -2.78
N TRP A 136 6.14 -2.72 -3.54
CA TRP A 136 7.49 -2.62 -3.00
C TRP A 136 7.73 -1.31 -2.25
N GLU A 137 7.27 -0.17 -2.77
CA GLU A 137 7.36 1.14 -2.10
C GLU A 137 6.60 1.11 -0.77
N ALA A 138 5.37 0.59 -0.75
CA ALA A 138 4.58 0.49 0.48
C ALA A 138 5.28 -0.40 1.54
N ALA A 139 5.86 -1.54 1.13
CA ALA A 139 6.64 -2.40 2.02
C ALA A 139 7.95 -1.75 2.49
N LYS A 140 8.66 -1.03 1.62
CA LYS A 140 9.86 -0.26 2.00
C LYS A 140 9.53 0.79 3.04
N ALA A 141 8.41 1.50 2.89
CA ALA A 141 7.94 2.47 3.87
C ALA A 141 7.65 1.83 5.24
N LEU A 142 7.13 0.59 5.28
CA LEU A 142 6.99 -0.15 6.55
C LEU A 142 8.34 -0.43 7.20
N THR A 143 9.38 -0.78 6.42
CA THR A 143 10.73 -0.97 6.98
C THR A 143 11.31 0.30 7.61
N MET A 144 10.85 1.47 7.16
CA MET A 144 11.25 2.77 7.71
C MET A 144 10.41 3.14 8.94
N ALA A 145 9.11 2.80 8.96
CA ALA A 145 8.20 3.15 10.04
C ALA A 145 8.29 2.20 11.25
N CYS A 146 8.37 0.90 11.01
CA CYS A 146 8.22 -0.15 12.02
C CYS A 146 9.56 -0.75 12.44
N THR A 147 10.56 0.08 12.74
CA THR A 147 11.95 -0.35 12.99
C THR A 147 12.12 -1.31 14.18
N GLU A 148 11.17 -1.31 15.11
CA GLU A 148 11.15 -2.20 16.28
C GLU A 148 10.30 -3.46 16.08
N HIS A 149 9.66 -3.63 14.92
CA HIS A 149 8.78 -4.76 14.66
C HIS A 149 9.57 -6.09 14.61
N PRO A 150 9.09 -7.18 15.24
CA PRO A 150 9.82 -8.46 15.32
C PRO A 150 10.22 -9.04 13.96
N MET A 151 9.40 -8.83 12.91
CA MET A 151 9.66 -9.30 11.55
C MET A 151 10.39 -8.30 10.64
N ILE A 152 10.80 -7.13 11.14
CA ILE A 152 11.32 -6.06 10.27
C ILE A 152 12.59 -6.45 9.52
N ALA A 153 13.43 -7.29 10.13
CA ALA A 153 14.66 -7.78 9.51
C ALA A 153 14.37 -8.70 8.31
N GLU A 154 13.37 -9.57 8.43
CA GLU A 154 12.92 -10.44 7.34
C GLU A 154 12.28 -9.63 6.21
N LEU A 155 11.38 -8.70 6.55
CA LEU A 155 10.77 -7.82 5.56
C LEU A 155 11.83 -6.99 4.82
N THR A 156 12.84 -6.47 5.53
CA THR A 156 13.92 -5.70 4.91
C THR A 156 14.71 -6.53 3.90
N ALA A 157 15.06 -7.78 4.25
CA ALA A 157 15.77 -8.67 3.33
C ALA A 157 14.94 -8.98 2.07
N GLU A 158 13.63 -9.17 2.21
CA GLU A 158 12.74 -9.44 1.10
C GLU A 158 12.49 -8.21 0.23
N VAL A 159 12.38 -7.02 0.84
CA VAL A 159 12.32 -5.73 0.14
C VAL A 159 13.57 -5.51 -0.70
N ASP A 160 14.75 -5.79 -0.15
CA ASP A 160 16.02 -5.65 -0.88
C ASP A 160 16.12 -6.66 -2.04
N ARG A 161 15.65 -7.91 -1.83
CA ARG A 161 15.56 -8.92 -2.89
C ARG A 161 14.62 -8.50 -4.02
N VAL A 162 13.41 -8.04 -3.68
CA VAL A 162 12.40 -7.61 -4.65
C VAL A 162 12.85 -6.36 -5.41
N ALA A 163 13.65 -5.49 -4.78
CA ALA A 163 14.20 -4.32 -5.45
C ALA A 163 15.06 -4.66 -6.67
N GLU A 164 15.67 -5.84 -6.71
CA GLU A 164 16.52 -6.28 -7.82
C GLU A 164 15.75 -6.99 -8.95
N LEU A 165 14.43 -7.21 -8.78
CA LEU A 165 13.62 -7.81 -9.84
C LEU A 165 13.51 -6.86 -11.05
N PRO A 166 13.73 -7.35 -12.29
CA PRO A 166 13.77 -6.48 -13.47
C PRO A 166 12.52 -5.62 -13.67
N HIS A 167 11.32 -6.16 -13.47
CA HIS A 167 10.09 -5.39 -13.66
C HIS A 167 9.90 -4.33 -12.58
N ILE A 168 10.24 -4.62 -11.31
CA ILE A 168 10.21 -3.63 -10.23
C ILE A 168 11.21 -2.49 -10.51
N LYS A 169 12.45 -2.85 -10.87
CA LYS A 169 13.47 -1.88 -11.23
C LYS A 169 13.03 -1.01 -12.41
N ASN A 170 12.53 -1.62 -13.48
CA ASN A 170 12.06 -0.92 -14.66
C ASN A 170 10.88 0.01 -14.36
N GLU A 171 9.91 -0.42 -13.54
CA GLU A 171 8.78 0.42 -13.15
C GLU A 171 9.21 1.64 -12.34
N ARG A 172 10.17 1.50 -11.41
CA ARG A 172 10.73 2.64 -10.66
C ARG A 172 11.48 3.61 -11.56
N GLU A 173 12.32 3.09 -12.46
CA GLU A 173 13.02 3.91 -13.44
C GLU A 173 12.03 4.62 -14.38
N ASP A 174 10.97 3.92 -14.81
CA ASP A 174 9.91 4.48 -15.63
C ASP A 174 9.14 5.59 -14.88
N LYS A 175 8.88 5.46 -13.58
CA LYS A 175 8.28 6.51 -12.74
C LYS A 175 9.13 7.79 -12.75
N VAL A 176 10.43 7.65 -12.49
CA VAL A 176 11.38 8.79 -12.53
C VAL A 176 11.43 9.41 -13.92
N ARG A 177 11.42 8.61 -14.98
CA ARG A 177 11.38 9.12 -16.36
C ARG A 177 10.09 9.87 -16.64
N LYS A 178 8.93 9.40 -16.18
CA LYS A 178 7.65 10.09 -16.34
C LYS A 178 7.69 11.47 -15.67
N GLU A 179 8.18 11.54 -14.44
CA GLU A 179 8.31 12.80 -13.69
C GLU A 179 9.23 13.81 -14.39
N ASN A 180 10.28 13.33 -15.05
CA ASN A 180 11.20 14.16 -15.83
C ASN A 180 10.74 14.42 -17.27
N GLY A 181 9.53 14.01 -17.64
CA GLY A 181 9.02 14.14 -19.01
C GLY A 181 9.81 13.32 -20.04
N GLN A 182 10.53 12.28 -19.62
CA GLN A 182 11.39 11.39 -20.44
C GLN A 182 10.76 10.02 -20.73
N LEU A 183 9.55 9.78 -20.23
CA LEU A 183 8.72 8.65 -20.60
C LEU A 183 7.29 9.15 -20.73
N ILE A 184 6.71 9.01 -21.92
CA ILE A 184 5.36 9.49 -22.23
C ILE A 184 4.53 8.39 -22.85
N GLU A 185 3.21 8.57 -22.83
CA GLU A 185 2.22 7.68 -23.44
C GLU A 185 1.44 8.47 -24.50
N ALA A 186 0.23 8.03 -24.86
CA ALA A 186 -0.61 8.80 -25.76
C ALA A 186 -1.00 10.15 -25.16
N GLY A 187 -0.92 11.22 -25.95
CA GLY A 187 -1.20 12.58 -25.50
C GLY A 187 -0.62 13.64 -26.43
N SER A 188 -0.78 14.90 -26.01
CA SER A 188 -0.17 16.07 -26.62
C SER A 188 0.68 16.77 -25.56
N TYR A 189 1.93 17.04 -25.89
CA TYR A 189 2.95 17.54 -24.97
C TYR A 189 3.63 18.79 -25.52
N LEU A 190 3.82 19.79 -24.67
CA LEU A 190 4.61 20.98 -24.97
C LEU A 190 6.11 20.67 -24.85
N VAL A 191 6.81 20.79 -25.96
CA VAL A 191 8.26 20.58 -26.03
C VAL A 191 8.98 21.72 -25.30
N GLY A 192 9.95 21.38 -24.46
CA GLY A 192 10.69 22.32 -23.61
C GLY A 192 9.96 22.70 -22.30
N THR A 193 8.70 22.32 -22.14
CA THR A 193 7.93 22.55 -20.90
C THR A 193 7.57 21.23 -20.21
N GLU A 194 6.92 20.32 -20.94
CA GLU A 194 6.45 19.04 -20.41
C GLU A 194 7.37 17.89 -20.79
N ILE A 195 8.01 17.98 -21.97
CA ILE A 195 8.96 16.98 -22.46
C ILE A 195 10.19 17.66 -23.06
N PRO A 196 11.40 17.05 -22.97
CA PRO A 196 12.57 17.55 -23.68
C PRO A 196 12.48 17.30 -25.19
N ALA A 197 13.08 18.20 -25.96
CA ALA A 197 13.46 17.91 -27.34
C ALA A 197 14.52 16.80 -27.38
N GLY A 198 14.70 16.16 -28.54
CA GLY A 198 15.69 15.11 -28.73
C GLY A 198 15.13 13.83 -29.34
N VAL A 199 15.82 12.73 -29.12
CA VAL A 199 15.51 11.42 -29.72
C VAL A 199 14.59 10.64 -28.81
N TRP A 200 13.46 10.22 -29.36
CA TRP A 200 12.41 9.46 -28.70
C TRP A 200 12.22 8.11 -29.37
N GLN A 201 12.08 7.06 -28.55
CA GLN A 201 11.92 5.69 -29.05
C GLN A 201 10.75 4.98 -28.38
N THR A 202 9.95 4.22 -29.14
CA THR A 202 8.88 3.40 -28.54
C THR A 202 9.45 2.25 -27.71
N VAL A 203 8.83 1.98 -26.55
CA VAL A 203 9.27 0.93 -25.61
C VAL A 203 8.76 -0.46 -26.00
N SER A 204 7.68 -0.55 -26.78
CA SER A 204 7.14 -1.85 -27.21
C SER A 204 7.95 -2.47 -28.35
N ASP A 205 7.97 -3.79 -28.34
CA ASP A 205 8.42 -4.75 -29.34
C ASP A 205 7.52 -4.85 -30.58
N LYS A 206 6.31 -4.28 -30.53
CA LYS A 206 5.43 -4.11 -31.68
C LYS A 206 4.61 -2.83 -31.56
N VAL A 207 4.84 -1.91 -32.49
CA VAL A 207 4.03 -0.71 -32.68
C VAL A 207 3.02 -0.98 -33.79
N SER A 208 1.75 -0.62 -33.58
CA SER A 208 0.70 -0.72 -34.59
C SER A 208 -0.32 0.39 -34.43
N ASP A 209 -0.90 0.85 -35.54
CA ASP A 209 -1.88 1.94 -35.57
C ASP A 209 -1.38 3.21 -34.84
N CYS A 210 -0.10 3.52 -35.02
CA CYS A 210 0.59 4.60 -34.33
C CYS A 210 0.59 5.87 -35.18
N TYR A 211 0.02 6.93 -34.63
CA TYR A 211 0.16 8.29 -35.15
C TYR A 211 1.10 9.09 -34.26
N TRP A 212 2.01 9.85 -34.86
CA TRP A 212 2.76 10.88 -34.18
C TRP A 212 2.87 12.14 -35.03
N GLU A 213 2.99 13.29 -34.37
CA GLU A 213 3.08 14.60 -34.98
C GLU A 213 3.99 15.52 -34.15
N ILE A 214 4.82 16.29 -34.84
CA ILE A 214 5.61 17.40 -34.31
C ILE A 214 5.00 18.69 -34.85
N SER A 215 4.73 19.67 -33.99
CA SER A 215 4.12 20.95 -34.37
C SER A 215 4.96 22.16 -33.98
N ASP A 216 4.82 23.24 -34.74
CA ASP A 216 5.39 24.55 -34.42
C ASP A 216 4.57 25.29 -33.34
N ALA A 217 5.03 26.49 -32.96
CA ALA A 217 4.40 27.31 -31.93
C ALA A 217 3.01 27.86 -32.30
N GLN A 218 2.60 27.75 -33.57
CA GLN A 218 1.27 28.12 -34.05
C GLN A 218 0.37 26.88 -34.18
N GLY A 219 0.88 25.68 -33.90
CA GLY A 219 0.18 24.41 -34.05
C GLY A 219 0.17 23.89 -35.49
N ASN A 220 1.01 24.43 -36.38
CA ASN A 220 1.17 23.83 -37.71
C ASN A 220 2.07 22.60 -37.61
N THR A 221 1.74 21.55 -38.36
CA THR A 221 2.55 20.35 -38.46
C THR A 221 3.91 20.64 -39.10
N ILE A 222 4.99 20.31 -38.39
CA ILE A 222 6.36 20.27 -38.91
C ILE A 222 6.62 18.92 -39.58
N ASP A 223 6.26 17.84 -38.89
CA ASP A 223 6.43 16.46 -39.37
C ASP A 223 5.39 15.55 -38.71
N ASN A 224 4.95 14.52 -39.41
CA ASN A 224 4.04 13.52 -38.88
C ASN A 224 4.14 12.19 -39.64
N ASN A 225 3.64 11.13 -39.02
CA ASN A 225 3.48 9.86 -39.72
C ASN A 225 2.37 9.00 -39.11
N PHE A 226 1.79 8.13 -39.92
CA PHE A 226 0.91 7.05 -39.50
C PHE A 226 1.55 5.70 -39.81
N ILE A 227 1.94 4.98 -38.76
CA ILE A 227 2.61 3.69 -38.85
C ILE A 227 1.59 2.58 -38.62
N SER A 228 1.30 1.82 -39.67
CA SER A 228 0.43 0.65 -39.57
C SER A 228 1.03 -0.45 -38.70
N VAL A 229 2.33 -0.77 -38.90
CA VAL A 229 3.07 -1.73 -38.08
C VAL A 229 4.58 -1.48 -38.16
N SER A 230 5.28 -1.58 -37.03
CA SER A 230 6.75 -1.55 -36.95
C SER A 230 7.21 -2.30 -35.69
N PRO A 231 8.41 -2.94 -35.68
CA PRO A 231 8.97 -3.49 -34.44
C PRO A 231 9.28 -2.39 -33.41
N GLN A 232 9.76 -1.24 -33.86
CA GLN A 232 10.09 -0.09 -33.02
C GLN A 232 10.10 1.19 -33.85
N LEU A 233 9.88 2.35 -33.24
CA LEU A 233 9.99 3.65 -33.88
C LEU A 233 10.96 4.54 -33.13
N GLU A 234 11.70 5.34 -33.89
CA GLU A 234 12.52 6.44 -33.38
C GLU A 234 12.09 7.74 -34.08
N VAL A 235 11.89 8.80 -33.29
CA VAL A 235 11.52 10.13 -33.77
C VAL A 235 12.49 11.14 -33.16
N THR A 236 12.99 12.06 -33.97
CA THR A 236 13.79 13.20 -33.49
C THR A 236 12.88 14.42 -33.40
N VAL A 237 12.61 14.87 -32.18
CA VAL A 237 11.88 16.12 -31.90
C VAL A 237 12.88 17.27 -31.89
N PRO A 238 12.86 18.19 -32.86
CA PRO A 238 13.84 19.28 -32.92
C PRO A 238 13.61 20.29 -31.79
N GLU A 239 14.66 21.03 -31.41
CA GLU A 239 14.56 22.11 -30.40
C GLU A 239 13.59 23.23 -30.79
N SER A 240 13.33 23.40 -32.10
CA SER A 240 12.36 24.38 -32.62
C SER A 240 10.91 23.91 -32.55
N ALA A 241 10.65 22.67 -32.18
CA ALA A 241 9.29 22.18 -31.99
C ALA A 241 8.65 22.83 -30.76
N ALA A 242 7.35 23.09 -30.83
CA ALA A 242 6.58 23.51 -29.67
C ALA A 242 5.66 22.40 -29.15
N GLY A 243 5.27 21.45 -30.00
CA GLY A 243 4.38 20.36 -29.62
C GLY A 243 4.82 19.00 -30.16
N PHE A 244 4.53 17.96 -29.39
CA PHE A 244 4.59 16.56 -29.81
C PHE A 244 3.27 15.88 -29.44
N THR A 245 2.56 15.35 -30.43
CA THR A 245 1.31 14.60 -30.23
C THR A 245 1.50 13.16 -30.67
N THR A 246 1.03 12.20 -29.88
CA THR A 246 1.11 10.78 -30.20
C THR A 246 -0.13 10.00 -29.76
N SER A 247 -0.52 9.01 -30.55
CA SER A 247 -1.66 8.13 -30.27
C SER A 247 -1.40 6.75 -30.86
N GLY A 248 -1.78 5.69 -30.13
CA GLY A 248 -1.61 4.30 -30.58
C GLY A 248 -0.17 3.77 -30.59
N CYS A 249 0.81 4.57 -30.18
CA CYS A 249 2.24 4.19 -30.24
C CYS A 249 2.75 3.44 -29.00
N GLY A 250 1.93 3.31 -27.96
CA GLY A 250 2.35 2.83 -26.64
C GLY A 250 3.17 3.89 -25.90
N LYS A 251 4.16 3.44 -25.13
CA LYS A 251 5.09 4.31 -24.40
C LYS A 251 6.25 4.76 -25.29
N TRP A 252 6.68 6.01 -25.15
CA TRP A 252 7.92 6.54 -25.73
C TRP A 252 8.91 6.88 -24.64
N ARG A 253 10.18 6.52 -24.84
CA ARG A 253 11.30 6.84 -23.96
C ARG A 253 12.25 7.81 -24.65
N TRP A 254 12.62 8.88 -23.95
CA TRP A 254 13.64 9.81 -24.37
C TRP A 254 15.03 9.19 -24.21
N LEU A 255 15.89 9.38 -25.20
CA LEU A 255 17.23 8.80 -25.24
C LEU A 255 18.33 9.85 -25.03
N ARG A 256 18.25 10.99 -25.72
CA ARG A 256 19.27 12.06 -25.76
C ARG A 256 18.78 13.33 -26.44
#